data_AF-A0A7Z9UAB5-F1
#
_entry.id   AF-A0A7Z9UAB5-F1
#
_cell.length_a   1.000
_cell.length_b   1.000
_cell.length_c   1.000
_cell.angle_alpha   90.00
_cell.angle_beta   90.00
_cell.angle_gamma   90.00
#
_symmetry.space_group_name_H-M   'P 1'
#
loop_
_entity.id
_entity.type
_entity.pdbx_description
1 polymer ?
#
loop_
_entity_poly.entity_id
_entity_poly.type
_entity_poly.pdbx_seq_one_letter_code
_entity_poly.pdbx_strand_id
1 'polypeptide(L)'
;MNRTHAAGISSALLILSAGTQASVLTFLIDGLGNFGTIPQAYGDRIVALDDDFYHYDEQGEGFTPNIEVSYTTSDGQDPSHWGTGYGDLVNIYFENNDGNGSGEVVLTADYGYEVVLYSFDMSAYTNAFSIDPTIDAVRVQGCSPTPL
;
A
#
# COMPACT_ATOMS: atom_id res chain seq x y z
N MET A 1 31.87 28.02 55.73
CA MET A 1 31.40 28.64 54.48
C MET A 1 31.63 27.66 53.34
N ASN A 2 30.69 27.63 52.39
CA ASN A 2 30.64 26.90 51.12
C ASN A 2 30.02 25.48 51.12
N ARG A 3 28.70 25.47 50.89
CA ARG A 3 27.96 24.39 50.20
C ARG A 3 27.57 24.94 48.82
N THR A 4 27.94 24.26 47.74
CA THR A 4 27.35 24.45 46.40
C THR A 4 27.54 23.15 45.62
N HIS A 5 26.56 22.23 45.70
CA HIS A 5 25.46 22.02 44.75
C HIS A 5 25.94 21.46 43.40
N ALA A 6 25.90 20.12 43.29
CA ALA A 6 26.03 19.41 42.03
C ALA A 6 24.75 19.61 41.20
N ALA A 7 24.91 20.20 40.02
CA ALA A 7 23.83 20.33 39.04
C ALA A 7 23.66 19.00 38.29
N GLY A 8 22.56 18.30 38.53
CA GLY A 8 22.17 17.14 37.74
C GLY A 8 21.58 17.59 36.40
N ILE A 9 22.15 17.11 35.29
CA ILE A 9 21.59 17.31 33.96
C ILE A 9 20.47 16.27 33.78
N SER A 10 19.22 16.71 33.88
CA SER A 10 18.08 15.89 33.44
C SER A 10 18.01 15.92 31.92
N SER A 11 18.37 14.81 31.26
CA SER A 11 18.00 14.58 29.86
C SER A 11 16.49 14.32 29.80
N ALA A 12 15.74 15.27 29.25
CA ALA A 12 14.34 15.04 28.89
C ALA A 12 14.31 14.18 27.62
N LEU A 13 13.70 12.99 27.72
CA LEU A 13 13.38 12.16 26.56
C LEU A 13 12.18 12.79 25.86
N LEU A 14 12.39 13.48 24.74
CA LEU A 14 11.31 13.90 23.85
C LEU A 14 10.78 12.65 23.14
N ILE A 15 9.59 12.20 23.52
CA ILE A 15 8.85 11.20 22.74
C ILE A 15 8.14 11.97 21.63
N LEU A 16 8.66 11.94 20.40
CA LEU A 16 7.88 12.33 19.24
C LEU A 16 6.84 11.23 19.02
N SER A 17 5.56 11.54 19.16
CA SER A 17 4.52 10.66 18.63
C SER A 17 4.64 10.69 17.10
N ALA A 18 5.10 9.59 16.50
CA ALA A 18 4.91 9.41 15.07
C ALA A 18 3.40 9.38 14.82
N GLY A 19 2.89 10.31 14.00
CA GLY A 19 1.51 10.25 13.54
C GLY A 19 1.35 9.05 12.59
N THR A 20 0.15 8.47 12.55
CA THR A 20 -0.21 7.55 11.47
C THR A 20 -0.15 8.31 10.15
N GLN A 21 0.39 7.68 9.11
CA GLN A 21 0.48 8.22 7.76
C GLN A 21 -0.11 7.22 6.77
N ALA A 22 -0.67 7.70 5.67
CA ALA A 22 -1.28 6.84 4.66
C ALA A 22 -1.06 7.38 3.26
N SER A 23 -0.47 6.55 2.40
CA SER A 23 -0.37 6.80 0.97
C SER A 23 -1.31 5.87 0.22
N VAL A 24 -1.82 6.35 -0.90
CA VAL A 24 -2.78 5.65 -1.76
C VAL A 24 -2.06 5.22 -3.03
N LEU A 25 -2.10 3.93 -3.29
CA LEU A 25 -1.68 3.35 -4.56
C LEU A 25 -2.81 3.57 -5.57
N THR A 26 -2.64 4.55 -6.45
CA THR A 26 -3.63 4.90 -7.49
C THR A 26 -3.40 4.14 -8.80
N PHE A 27 -2.30 3.38 -8.88
CA PHE A 27 -1.77 2.67 -10.06
C PHE A 27 -1.65 3.53 -11.32
N LEU A 28 -1.63 4.86 -11.18
CA LEU A 28 -1.29 5.77 -12.26
C LEU A 28 0.22 5.76 -12.47
N ILE A 29 0.64 5.14 -13.57
CA ILE A 29 2.05 4.98 -13.94
C ILE A 29 2.22 5.45 -15.38
N ASP A 30 3.02 6.49 -15.58
CA ASP A 30 3.25 7.08 -16.89
C ASP A 30 3.87 6.06 -17.86
N GLY A 31 3.26 5.95 -19.04
CA GLY A 31 3.70 5.03 -20.09
C GLY A 31 3.28 3.56 -19.89
N LEU A 32 2.57 3.21 -18.80
CA LEU A 32 2.08 1.85 -18.58
C LEU A 32 0.73 1.62 -19.28
N GLY A 33 0.73 0.74 -20.28
CA GLY A 33 -0.48 0.35 -21.01
C GLY A 33 -1.30 -0.72 -20.29
N ASN A 34 -2.47 -1.05 -20.85
CA ASN A 34 -3.22 -2.24 -20.41
C ASN A 34 -2.37 -3.50 -20.59
N PHE A 35 -2.48 -4.43 -19.63
CA PHE A 35 -1.63 -5.64 -19.54
C PHE A 35 -0.14 -5.35 -19.28
N GLY A 36 0.23 -4.10 -18.99
CA GLY A 36 1.58 -3.81 -18.53
C GLY A 36 1.76 -4.31 -17.10
N THR A 37 2.80 -5.09 -16.84
CA THR A 37 3.15 -5.54 -15.49
C THR A 37 3.37 -4.35 -14.57
N ILE A 38 2.80 -4.40 -13.35
CA ILE A 38 3.05 -3.38 -12.33
C ILE A 38 4.54 -3.43 -11.94
N PRO A 39 5.30 -2.33 -12.08
CA PRO A 39 6.69 -2.29 -11.67
C PRO A 39 6.82 -2.54 -10.17
N GLN A 40 7.76 -3.41 -9.79
CA GLN A 40 7.97 -3.76 -8.38
C GLN A 40 8.30 -2.55 -7.48
N ALA A 41 8.91 -1.50 -8.04
CA ALA A 41 9.24 -0.28 -7.29
C ALA A 41 8.05 0.66 -7.07
N TYR A 42 6.90 0.45 -7.73
CA TYR A 42 5.72 1.28 -7.54
C TYR A 42 5.19 1.09 -6.11
N GLY A 43 4.99 2.18 -5.37
CA GLY A 43 4.47 2.14 -4.00
C GLY A 43 5.52 1.96 -2.90
N ASP A 44 6.79 1.70 -3.26
CA ASP A 44 7.86 1.57 -2.28
C ASP A 44 8.23 2.93 -1.67
N ARG A 45 8.21 2.99 -0.33
CA ARG A 45 8.80 4.07 0.46
C ARG A 45 8.38 5.46 -0.03
N ILE A 46 7.09 5.63 -0.30
CA ILE A 46 6.52 6.87 -0.85
C ILE A 46 6.93 8.06 0.03
N VAL A 47 7.44 9.11 -0.61
CA VAL A 47 7.87 10.38 0.03
C VAL A 47 7.33 11.62 -0.68
N ALA A 48 6.67 11.45 -1.82
CA ALA A 48 6.10 12.51 -2.65
C ALA A 48 4.91 11.96 -3.44
N LEU A 49 4.05 12.86 -3.94
CA LEU A 49 2.93 12.50 -4.82
C LEU A 49 3.39 12.04 -6.20
N ASP A 50 4.49 12.61 -6.69
CA ASP A 50 5.08 12.31 -7.99
C ASP A 50 6.53 11.87 -7.78
N ASP A 51 6.86 10.66 -8.23
CA ASP A 51 8.21 10.11 -8.25
C ASP A 51 8.52 9.52 -9.63
N ASP A 52 9.17 10.33 -10.47
CA ASP A 52 9.45 10.01 -11.88
C ASP A 52 8.17 9.68 -12.66
N PHE A 53 7.93 8.40 -12.96
CA PHE A 53 6.75 7.91 -13.67
C PHE A 53 5.61 7.46 -12.73
N TYR A 54 5.83 7.50 -11.42
CA TYR A 54 4.90 6.97 -10.42
C TYR A 54 4.11 8.08 -9.76
N HIS A 55 2.79 7.93 -9.74
CA HIS A 55 1.89 8.89 -9.13
C HIS A 55 1.10 8.23 -8.00
N TYR A 56 0.93 8.98 -6.92
CA TYR A 56 0.27 8.56 -5.68
C TYR A 56 -0.70 9.64 -5.18
N ASP A 57 -1.49 9.29 -4.17
CA ASP A 57 -2.23 10.26 -3.36
C ASP A 57 -1.87 10.03 -1.88
N GLU A 58 -2.16 11.00 -1.02
CA GLU A 58 -2.00 10.93 0.43
C GLU A 58 -3.23 11.45 1.17
N GLN A 59 -4.20 12.07 0.47
CA GLN A 59 -5.46 12.57 1.01
C GLN A 59 -5.33 13.48 2.26
N GLY A 60 -4.15 14.03 2.54
CA GLY A 60 -3.83 14.84 3.72
C GLY A 60 -3.28 14.05 4.91
N GLU A 61 -3.10 12.74 4.80
CA GLU A 61 -2.59 11.84 5.86
C GLU A 61 -1.05 11.71 5.85
N GLY A 62 -0.37 12.18 4.81
CA GLY A 62 1.09 12.14 4.65
C GLY A 62 1.62 10.89 3.96
N PHE A 63 2.94 10.82 3.80
CA PHE A 63 3.59 9.77 3.01
C PHE A 63 4.01 8.56 3.85
N THR A 64 4.22 7.39 3.22
CA THR A 64 4.64 6.14 3.89
C THR A 64 6.09 5.74 3.56
N PRO A 65 7.12 6.44 4.07
CA PRO A 65 8.53 6.22 3.68
C PRO A 65 9.15 4.91 4.21
N ASN A 66 8.47 4.24 5.15
CA ASN A 66 8.98 3.05 5.84
C ASN A 66 8.22 1.77 5.44
N ILE A 67 7.47 1.81 4.35
CA ILE A 67 6.69 0.69 3.84
C ILE A 67 7.25 0.27 2.47
N GLU A 68 7.47 -1.03 2.31
CA GLU A 68 7.82 -1.68 1.04
C GLU A 68 6.60 -2.47 0.55
N VAL A 69 6.36 -2.45 -0.76
CA VAL A 69 5.24 -3.13 -1.42
C VAL A 69 5.79 -4.26 -2.27
N SER A 70 5.17 -5.44 -2.21
CA SER A 70 5.50 -6.55 -3.10
C SER A 70 4.28 -7.04 -3.86
N TYR A 71 4.44 -7.20 -5.17
CA TYR A 71 3.37 -7.62 -6.08
C TYR A 71 3.50 -9.08 -6.55
N THR A 72 4.61 -9.75 -6.25
CA THR A 72 4.87 -11.12 -6.73
C THR A 72 5.50 -11.95 -5.61
N THR A 73 4.69 -12.60 -4.76
CA THR A 73 5.24 -13.47 -3.69
C THR A 73 4.99 -14.97 -3.91
N SER A 74 4.10 -15.32 -4.84
CA SER A 74 3.89 -16.70 -5.28
C SER A 74 4.43 -16.94 -6.70
N ASP A 75 5.03 -18.12 -6.93
CA ASP A 75 5.61 -18.51 -8.21
C ASP A 75 4.56 -18.43 -9.32
N GLY A 76 4.64 -17.39 -10.15
CA GLY A 76 3.88 -17.25 -11.38
C GLY A 76 2.77 -16.20 -11.39
N GLN A 77 2.61 -15.37 -10.35
CA GLN A 77 1.71 -14.21 -10.41
C GLN A 77 2.31 -13.09 -11.29
N ASP A 78 1.51 -12.56 -12.22
CA ASP A 78 1.87 -11.44 -13.11
C ASP A 78 0.83 -10.31 -13.02
N PRO A 79 0.79 -9.56 -11.91
CA PRO A 79 -0.18 -8.49 -11.76
C PRO A 79 0.04 -7.40 -12.79
N SER A 80 -1.05 -6.97 -13.40
CA SER A 80 -1.04 -6.06 -14.53
C SER A 80 -1.86 -4.82 -14.25
N HIS A 81 -1.59 -3.78 -15.03
CA HIS A 81 -2.35 -2.55 -15.05
C HIS A 81 -3.53 -2.62 -16.02
N TRP A 82 -4.66 -2.05 -15.60
CA TRP A 82 -5.80 -1.81 -16.48
C TRP A 82 -6.36 -0.40 -16.31
N GLY A 83 -6.60 0.30 -17.42
CA GLY A 83 -6.95 1.72 -17.40
C GLY A 83 -8.39 2.04 -16.97
N THR A 84 -9.40 1.38 -17.55
CA THR A 84 -10.84 1.71 -17.32
C THR A 84 -11.77 0.52 -17.57
N GLY A 85 -13.03 0.61 -17.13
CA GLY A 85 -14.07 -0.40 -17.43
C GLY A 85 -14.32 -1.41 -16.31
N TYR A 86 -13.80 -1.14 -15.10
CA TYR A 86 -14.08 -1.88 -13.87
C TYR A 86 -14.92 -0.96 -12.95
N GLY A 87 -16.22 -0.86 -13.22
CA GLY A 87 -17.09 0.11 -12.53
C GLY A 87 -16.63 1.56 -12.76
N ASP A 88 -16.47 2.30 -11.67
CA ASP A 88 -15.96 3.69 -11.64
C ASP A 88 -14.45 3.80 -11.42
N LEU A 89 -13.75 2.67 -11.24
CA LEU A 89 -12.30 2.65 -11.06
C LEU A 89 -11.55 3.00 -12.35
N VAL A 90 -10.45 3.73 -12.17
CA VAL A 90 -9.47 4.05 -13.21
C VAL A 90 -8.08 3.69 -12.72
N ASN A 91 -7.22 3.20 -13.62
CA ASN A 91 -5.87 2.71 -13.34
C ASN A 91 -5.86 1.73 -12.16
N ILE A 92 -6.04 0.44 -12.44
CA ILE A 92 -6.15 -0.57 -11.41
C ILE A 92 -5.03 -1.60 -11.49
N TYR A 93 -4.72 -2.17 -10.33
CA TYR A 93 -4.14 -3.50 -10.23
C TYR A 93 -5.22 -4.52 -10.59
N PHE A 94 -4.91 -5.42 -11.52
CA PHE A 94 -5.75 -6.59 -11.76
C PHE A 94 -4.87 -7.83 -11.97
N GLU A 95 -5.43 -8.98 -11.59
CA GLU A 95 -4.78 -10.26 -11.84
C GLU A 95 -4.87 -10.62 -13.32
N ASN A 96 -3.73 -10.85 -13.95
CA ASN A 96 -3.60 -11.07 -15.38
C ASN A 96 -3.92 -12.53 -15.78
N ASN A 97 -3.79 -12.81 -17.08
CA ASN A 97 -3.96 -14.08 -17.76
C ASN A 97 -2.84 -15.10 -17.47
N ASP A 98 -2.29 -15.13 -16.25
CA ASP A 98 -1.43 -16.24 -15.81
C ASP A 98 -2.27 -17.48 -15.40
N GLY A 99 -3.58 -17.28 -15.16
CA GLY A 99 -4.55 -18.32 -14.87
C GLY A 99 -4.57 -18.75 -13.40
N ASN A 100 -3.92 -18.01 -12.50
CA ASN A 100 -3.90 -18.29 -11.07
C ASN A 100 -5.23 -17.91 -10.38
N GLY A 101 -5.99 -16.98 -10.96
CA GLY A 101 -7.27 -16.48 -10.45
C GLY A 101 -7.16 -15.68 -9.15
N SER A 102 -5.95 -15.24 -8.77
CA SER A 102 -5.73 -14.49 -7.53
C SER A 102 -4.52 -13.56 -7.61
N GLY A 103 -4.71 -12.31 -7.20
CA GLY A 103 -3.63 -11.35 -7.01
C GLY A 103 -3.23 -11.24 -5.55
N GLU A 104 -1.98 -10.83 -5.31
CA GLU A 104 -1.45 -10.57 -3.99
C GLU A 104 -0.68 -9.23 -3.98
N VAL A 105 -0.87 -8.48 -2.90
CA VAL A 105 -0.09 -7.29 -2.57
C VAL A 105 0.34 -7.44 -1.12
N VAL A 106 1.64 -7.46 -0.86
CA VAL A 106 2.21 -7.56 0.47
C VAL A 106 2.80 -6.23 0.88
N LEU A 107 2.39 -5.73 2.05
CA LEU A 107 2.92 -4.51 2.65
C LEU A 107 3.87 -4.91 3.78
N THR A 108 5.12 -4.46 3.70
CA THR A 108 6.14 -4.75 4.71
C THR A 108 6.61 -3.45 5.35
N ALA A 109 6.44 -3.33 6.66
CA ALA A 109 6.98 -2.21 7.41
C ALA A 109 8.46 -2.45 7.78
N ASP A 110 9.28 -1.41 7.72
CA ASP A 110 10.62 -1.44 8.29
C ASP A 110 10.60 -1.70 9.80
N TYR A 111 11.74 -2.14 10.33
CA TYR A 111 11.91 -2.32 11.77
C TYR A 111 11.57 -1.06 12.56
N GLY A 112 10.69 -1.21 13.55
CA GLY A 112 10.21 -0.11 14.39
C GLY A 112 8.95 0.59 13.88
N TYR A 113 8.41 0.15 12.73
CA TYR A 113 7.15 0.62 12.16
C TYR A 113 6.11 -0.49 12.12
N GLU A 114 4.85 -0.10 11.97
CA GLU A 114 3.71 -0.98 11.75
C GLU A 114 3.00 -0.53 10.48
N VAL A 115 2.47 -1.49 9.72
CA VAL A 115 1.61 -1.22 8.58
C VAL A 115 0.22 -1.77 8.83
N VAL A 116 -0.78 -0.96 8.51
CA VAL A 116 -2.18 -1.32 8.56
C VAL A 116 -2.79 -0.98 7.20
N LEU A 117 -3.50 -1.93 6.59
CA LEU A 117 -4.31 -1.62 5.42
C LEU A 117 -5.48 -0.74 5.88
N TYR A 118 -5.44 0.53 5.49
CA TYR A 118 -6.43 1.53 5.89
C TYR A 118 -7.75 1.38 5.12
N SER A 119 -7.65 1.27 3.80
CA SER A 119 -8.78 1.08 2.90
C SER A 119 -8.31 0.36 1.63
N PHE A 120 -9.27 -0.20 0.89
CA PHE A 120 -9.08 -0.64 -0.49
C PHE A 120 -10.39 -0.43 -1.24
N ASP A 121 -10.29 -0.19 -2.54
CA ASP A 121 -11.44 -0.11 -3.45
C ASP A 121 -11.34 -1.24 -4.47
N MET A 122 -12.47 -1.83 -4.83
CA MET A 122 -12.53 -3.01 -5.68
C MET A 122 -13.80 -3.00 -6.51
N SER A 123 -13.65 -3.34 -7.79
CA SER A 123 -14.75 -3.58 -8.71
C SER A 123 -14.52 -4.88 -9.46
N ALA A 124 -15.55 -5.40 -10.10
CA ALA A 124 -15.48 -6.60 -10.91
C ALA A 124 -15.62 -6.27 -12.40
N TYR A 125 -14.88 -7.00 -13.24
CA TYR A 125 -14.97 -6.90 -14.68
C TYR A 125 -15.64 -8.11 -15.28
N THR A 126 -16.64 -7.87 -16.12
CA THR A 126 -17.40 -8.96 -16.69
C THR A 126 -18.20 -8.48 -17.90
N ASN A 127 -18.00 -9.20 -19.01
CA ASN A 127 -18.89 -9.19 -20.18
C ASN A 127 -20.16 -10.04 -19.95
N ALA A 128 -20.26 -10.73 -18.81
CA ALA A 128 -21.33 -11.65 -18.45
C ALA A 128 -22.46 -11.00 -17.65
N PHE A 129 -22.27 -9.79 -17.11
CA PHE A 129 -23.32 -9.03 -16.45
C PHE A 129 -23.74 -7.84 -17.32
N SER A 130 -25.05 -7.66 -17.47
CA SER A 130 -25.64 -6.51 -18.16
C SER A 130 -25.69 -5.25 -17.29
N ILE A 131 -25.26 -5.36 -16.03
CA ILE A 131 -25.21 -4.33 -14.98
C ILE A 131 -24.03 -4.63 -14.06
N ASP A 132 -23.53 -3.62 -13.34
CA ASP A 132 -22.43 -3.81 -12.39
C ASP A 132 -22.80 -4.85 -11.32
N PRO A 133 -21.97 -5.88 -11.08
CA PRO A 133 -22.26 -6.89 -10.09
C PRO A 133 -22.13 -6.34 -8.66
N THR A 134 -22.94 -6.86 -7.75
CA THR A 134 -22.77 -6.62 -6.31
C THR A 134 -21.71 -7.57 -5.76
N ILE A 135 -20.74 -7.02 -5.02
CA ILE A 135 -19.83 -7.81 -4.19
C ILE A 135 -20.63 -8.34 -3.00
N ASP A 136 -20.85 -9.66 -2.95
CA ASP A 136 -21.69 -10.32 -1.94
C ASP A 136 -21.04 -10.34 -0.54
N ALA A 137 -19.71 -10.50 -0.48
CA ALA A 137 -18.96 -10.50 0.78
C ALA A 137 -17.49 -10.11 0.61
N VAL A 138 -16.95 -9.45 1.65
CA VAL A 138 -15.51 -9.22 1.87
C VAL A 138 -15.13 -9.87 3.21
N ARG A 139 -14.01 -10.60 3.24
CA ARG A 139 -13.51 -11.23 4.47
C ARG A 139 -12.04 -10.93 4.68
N VAL A 140 -11.71 -10.32 5.82
CA VAL A 140 -10.34 -10.24 6.31
C VAL A 140 -9.98 -11.58 6.96
N GLN A 141 -8.94 -12.24 6.46
CA GLN A 141 -8.37 -13.42 7.08
C GLN A 141 -7.19 -12.99 7.94
N GLY A 142 -7.32 -13.10 9.26
CA GLY A 142 -6.19 -12.83 10.15
C GLY A 142 -5.09 -13.87 9.97
N CYS A 143 -3.84 -13.49 10.25
CA CYS A 143 -2.76 -14.45 10.39
C CYS A 143 -3.10 -15.42 11.55
N SER A 144 -2.86 -16.72 11.38
CA SER A 144 -2.80 -17.62 12.52
C SER A 144 -1.74 -17.09 13.48
N PRO A 145 -2.03 -16.91 14.79
CA PRO A 145 -1.01 -16.43 15.71
C PRO A 145 0.17 -17.40 15.69
N THR A 146 1.32 -16.94 15.21
CA THR A 146 2.58 -17.63 15.47
C THR A 146 2.81 -17.54 16.97
N PRO A 147 2.91 -18.66 17.71
CA PRO A 147 3.25 -18.60 19.12
C PRO A 147 4.62 -17.93 19.24
N LEU A 148 4.70 -16.88 20.07
CA LEU A 148 5.96 -16.33 20.55
C LEU A 148 6.70 -17.37 21.42
#